data_AF-A0AAD1JDP3-F1
#
_entry.id   AF-A0AAD1JDP3-F1
#
_cell.length_a   1.000
_cell.length_b   1.000
_cell.length_c   1.000
_cell.angle_alpha   90.00
_cell.angle_beta   90.00
_cell.angle_gamma   90.00
#
_symmetry.space_group_name_H-M   'P 1'
#
loop_
_entity.id
_entity.type
_entity.pdbx_description
1 polymer ?
#
loop_
_entity_poly.entity_id
_entity_poly.type
_entity_poly.pdbx_seq_one_letter_code
_entity_poly.pdbx_strand_id
1 'polypeptide(L)'
;MFEEIARNFKFSKDNETLLISLGILVVLIILFVAIMLYYNYLQKKAEFKHFTFLIGERNIAKDDMKRLFNYLTKHKIDPKLILESEEVMERAVKGAGLDLAEMREKLGFDKGSLIKRYLERQEELRKKWNS
;
A
#
# COMPACT_ATOMS: atom_id res chain seq x y z
N MET A 1 -24.48 33.42 41.37
CA MET A 1 -24.91 33.12 39.99
C MET A 1 -24.36 31.80 39.46
N PHE A 2 -23.04 31.51 39.55
CA PHE A 2 -22.50 30.18 39.22
C PHE A 2 -22.92 29.07 40.21
N GLU A 3 -23.14 29.41 41.48
CA GLU A 3 -23.59 28.45 42.50
C GLU A 3 -25.05 28.01 42.35
N GLU A 4 -25.90 28.78 41.66
CA GLU A 4 -27.29 28.40 41.37
C GLU A 4 -27.39 27.42 40.19
N ILE A 5 -26.50 27.58 39.20
CA ILE A 5 -26.38 26.63 38.08
C ILE A 5 -25.93 25.27 38.61
N ALA A 6 -24.98 25.25 39.57
CA ALA A 6 -24.54 24.01 40.21
C ALA A 6 -25.62 23.36 41.10
N ARG A 7 -26.48 24.16 41.77
CA ARG A 7 -27.56 23.64 42.65
C ARG A 7 -28.73 23.05 41.87
N ASN A 8 -29.01 23.55 40.66
CA ASN A 8 -30.06 23.04 39.78
C ASN A 8 -29.61 21.85 38.91
N PHE A 9 -28.32 21.53 38.88
CA PHE A 9 -27.78 20.30 38.28
C PHE A 9 -27.70 19.15 39.30
N LYS A 10 -28.71 19.02 40.17
CA LYS A 10 -28.94 17.75 40.88
C LYS A 10 -29.52 16.79 39.86
N PHE A 11 -28.66 16.25 38.99
CA PHE A 11 -29.06 15.24 38.04
C PHE A 11 -29.79 14.13 38.82
N SER A 12 -31.02 13.81 38.42
CA SER A 12 -31.63 12.56 38.85
C SER A 12 -30.63 11.44 38.59
N LYS A 13 -30.52 10.44 39.48
CA LYS A 13 -29.68 9.25 39.26
C LYS A 13 -29.88 8.64 37.85
N ASP A 14 -31.08 8.79 37.30
CA ASP A 14 -31.43 8.33 35.95
C ASP A 14 -30.69 9.12 34.85
N ASN A 15 -30.51 10.43 35.01
CA ASN A 15 -29.80 11.27 34.05
C ASN A 15 -28.28 11.09 34.14
N GLU A 16 -27.73 10.86 35.34
CA GLU A 16 -26.32 10.46 35.52
C GLU A 16 -26.04 9.11 34.85
N THR A 17 -26.94 8.14 35.02
CA THR A 17 -26.82 6.81 34.38
C THR A 17 -26.92 6.91 32.85
N LEU A 18 -27.80 7.76 32.33
CA LEU A 18 -27.90 8.04 30.89
C LEU A 18 -26.63 8.68 30.34
N LEU A 19 -26.04 9.66 31.03
CA LEU A 19 -24.78 10.29 30.62
C LEU A 19 -23.59 9.31 30.65
N ILE A 20 -23.49 8.47 31.69
CA ILE A 20 -22.45 7.45 31.81
C ILE A 20 -22.57 6.42 30.68
N SER A 21 -23.79 5.92 30.43
CA SER A 21 -24.05 4.94 29.37
C SER A 21 -23.78 5.51 27.97
N LEU A 22 -24.15 6.78 27.71
CA LEU A 22 -23.81 7.47 26.46
C LEU A 22 -22.29 7.63 26.31
N GLY A 23 -21.58 7.97 27.39
CA GLY A 23 -20.12 8.07 27.40
C GLY A 23 -19.45 6.74 27.05
N ILE A 24 -19.93 5.63 27.63
CA ILE A 24 -19.45 4.29 27.32
C ILE A 24 -19.71 3.96 25.83
N LEU A 25 -20.90 4.27 25.32
CA LEU A 25 -21.24 4.05 23.91
C LEU A 25 -20.27 4.77 22.96
N VAL A 26 -19.97 6.06 23.23
CA VAL A 26 -19.03 6.84 22.41
C VAL A 26 -17.64 6.24 22.44
N VAL A 27 -17.16 5.82 23.61
CA VAL A 27 -15.84 5.15 23.74
C VAL A 27 -15.81 3.83 22.94
N LEU A 28 -16.89 3.04 22.98
CA LEU A 28 -16.98 1.80 22.21
C LEU A 28 -16.99 2.05 20.70
N ILE A 29 -17.66 3.10 20.22
CA ILE A 29 -17.67 3.49 18.81
C ILE A 29 -16.26 3.90 18.36
N ILE A 30 -15.56 4.72 19.15
CA ILE A 30 -14.18 5.13 18.86
C ILE A 30 -13.26 3.92 18.81
N LEU A 31 -13.38 3.00 19.78
CA LEU A 31 -12.62 1.75 19.81
C LEU A 31 -12.88 0.91 18.55
N PHE A 32 -14.15 0.75 18.17
CA PHE A 32 -14.53 -0.01 16.98
C PHE A 32 -13.95 0.60 15.70
N VAL A 33 -14.02 1.92 15.54
CA VAL A 33 -13.42 2.62 14.39
C VAL A 33 -11.89 2.46 14.39
N ALA A 34 -11.24 2.56 15.55
CA ALA A 34 -9.80 2.35 15.66
C ALA A 34 -9.38 0.93 15.25
N ILE A 35 -10.14 -0.09 15.67
CA ILE A 35 -9.94 -1.49 15.28
C ILE A 35 -10.07 -1.64 13.76
N MET A 36 -11.13 -1.09 13.16
CA MET A 36 -11.34 -1.16 11.70
C MET A 36 -10.20 -0.50 10.92
N LEU A 37 -9.73 0.66 11.37
CA LEU A 37 -8.57 1.34 10.76
C LEU A 37 -7.28 0.52 10.90
N TYR A 38 -7.07 -0.11 12.06
CA TYR A 38 -5.90 -0.96 12.29
C TYR A 38 -5.89 -2.20 11.38
N TYR A 39 -7.04 -2.87 11.23
CA TYR A 39 -7.17 -4.00 10.30
C TYR A 39 -6.90 -3.59 8.85
N ASN A 40 -7.46 -2.47 8.39
CA ASN A 40 -7.21 -1.94 7.05
C ASN A 40 -5.73 -1.61 6.83
N TYR A 41 -5.05 -1.08 7.84
CA TYR A 41 -3.62 -0.83 7.77
C TYR A 41 -2.81 -2.12 7.64
N LEU A 42 -3.15 -3.17 8.41
CA LEU A 42 -2.49 -4.47 8.32
C LEU A 42 -2.69 -5.12 6.94
N GLN A 43 -3.88 -5.05 6.37
CA GLN A 43 -4.16 -5.56 5.02
C GLN A 43 -3.31 -4.86 3.96
N LYS A 44 -3.32 -3.51 3.94
CA LYS A 44 -2.49 -2.75 2.99
C LYS A 44 -0.99 -3.03 3.14
N LYS A 45 -0.52 -3.23 4.37
CA LYS A 45 0.87 -3.62 4.64
C LYS A 45 1.20 -5.01 4.09
N ALA A 46 0.27 -5.96 4.20
CA ALA A 46 0.42 -7.31 3.64
C ALA A 46 0.41 -7.29 2.11
N GLU A 47 -0.52 -6.55 1.50
CA GLU A 47 -0.60 -6.35 0.05
C GLU A 47 0.68 -5.70 -0.50
N PHE A 48 1.18 -4.65 0.17
CA PHE A 48 2.45 -4.02 -0.23
C PHE A 48 3.63 -4.99 -0.10
N LYS A 49 3.68 -5.78 0.98
CA LYS A 49 4.72 -6.82 1.15
C LYS A 49 4.66 -7.84 0.02
N HIS A 50 3.47 -8.30 -0.36
CA HIS A 50 3.28 -9.23 -1.47
C HIS A 50 3.70 -8.60 -2.80
N PHE A 51 3.31 -7.35 -3.06
CA PHE A 51 3.74 -6.60 -4.23
C PHE A 51 5.26 -6.43 -4.31
N THR A 52 5.92 -6.06 -3.20
CA THR A 52 7.38 -5.97 -3.16
C THR A 52 8.05 -7.32 -3.38
N PHE A 53 7.41 -8.43 -2.99
CA PHE A 53 7.92 -9.77 -3.27
C PHE A 53 7.80 -10.09 -4.77
N LEU A 54 6.66 -9.80 -5.41
CA LEU A 54 6.44 -10.02 -6.84
C LEU A 54 7.45 -9.28 -7.75
N ILE A 55 7.90 -8.11 -7.30
CA ILE A 55 8.82 -7.23 -8.06
C ILE A 55 10.25 -7.31 -7.49
N GLY A 56 10.47 -8.10 -6.43
CA GLY A 56 11.58 -8.01 -5.48
C GLY A 56 12.99 -8.28 -5.97
N GLU A 57 13.19 -8.61 -7.24
CA GLU A 57 14.51 -8.86 -7.83
C GLU A 57 14.94 -7.77 -8.83
N ARG A 58 14.12 -6.73 -9.00
CA ARG A 58 14.21 -5.81 -10.15
C ARG A 58 14.95 -4.49 -9.88
N ASN A 59 15.65 -4.39 -8.74
CA ASN A 59 16.41 -3.21 -8.33
C ASN A 59 15.64 -1.87 -8.45
N ILE A 60 14.35 -1.90 -8.11
CA ILE A 60 13.47 -0.72 -8.08
C ILE A 60 13.59 -0.07 -6.70
N ALA A 61 13.66 1.26 -6.63
CA ALA A 61 13.72 1.95 -5.36
C ALA A 61 12.41 1.73 -4.57
N LYS A 62 12.52 1.63 -3.25
CA LYS A 62 11.36 1.38 -2.38
C LYS A 62 10.29 2.47 -2.48
N ASP A 63 10.69 3.71 -2.68
CA ASP A 63 9.78 4.84 -2.84
C ASP A 63 9.01 4.76 -4.16
N ASP A 64 9.66 4.35 -5.24
CA ASP A 64 9.02 4.14 -6.55
C ASP A 64 8.04 2.98 -6.48
N MET A 65 8.42 1.86 -5.85
CA MET A 65 7.50 0.75 -5.57
C MET A 65 6.28 1.23 -4.78
N LYS A 66 6.46 2.08 -3.77
CA LYS A 66 5.35 2.63 -2.98
C LYS A 66 4.44 3.52 -3.82
N ARG A 67 4.99 4.38 -4.69
CA ARG A 67 4.21 5.22 -5.61
C ARG A 67 3.40 4.36 -6.60
N LEU A 68 4.05 3.35 -7.17
CA LEU A 68 3.43 2.41 -8.11
C LEU A 68 2.29 1.63 -7.44
N PHE A 69 2.54 1.09 -6.24
CA PHE A 69 1.53 0.38 -5.45
C PHE A 69 0.35 1.30 -5.10
N ASN A 70 0.61 2.52 -4.62
CA ASN A 70 -0.44 3.47 -4.29
C ASN A 70 -1.32 3.82 -5.49
N TYR A 71 -0.72 3.96 -6.68
CA TYR A 71 -1.48 4.17 -7.91
C TYR A 71 -2.38 2.97 -8.21
N LEU A 72 -1.81 1.76 -8.20
CA LEU A 72 -2.55 0.52 -8.48
C LEU A 72 -3.73 0.33 -7.50
N THR A 73 -3.49 0.47 -6.19
CA THR A 73 -4.53 0.34 -5.17
C THR A 73 -5.60 1.43 -5.30
N LYS A 74 -5.21 2.69 -5.59
CA LYS A 74 -6.16 3.79 -5.79
C LYS A 74 -7.11 3.53 -6.96
N HIS A 75 -6.58 2.93 -8.03
CA HIS A 75 -7.34 2.60 -9.24
C HIS A 75 -7.94 1.20 -9.24
N LYS A 76 -7.84 0.45 -8.12
CA LYS A 76 -8.32 -0.93 -7.97
C LYS A 76 -7.78 -1.88 -9.05
N ILE A 77 -6.54 -1.66 -9.46
CA ILE A 77 -5.84 -2.50 -10.43
C ILE A 77 -5.10 -3.58 -9.64
N ASP A 78 -5.26 -4.85 -10.05
CA ASP A 78 -4.49 -5.95 -9.48
C ASP A 78 -2.98 -5.69 -9.73
N PRO A 79 -2.15 -5.61 -8.68
CA PRO A 79 -0.73 -5.37 -8.84
C PRO A 79 0.00 -6.41 -9.69
N LYS A 80 -0.54 -7.63 -9.84
CA LYS A 80 0.03 -8.67 -10.70
C LYS A 80 -0.03 -8.32 -12.18
N LEU A 81 -1.05 -7.56 -12.60
CA LEU A 81 -1.23 -7.16 -14.01
C LEU A 81 -0.10 -6.29 -14.53
N ILE A 82 0.65 -5.63 -13.63
CA ILE A 82 1.83 -4.86 -14.02
C ILE A 82 2.95 -5.73 -14.60
N LEU A 83 2.92 -7.04 -14.35
CA LEU A 83 3.87 -8.02 -14.88
C LEU A 83 3.35 -8.74 -16.13
N GLU A 84 2.05 -8.68 -16.37
CA GLU A 84 1.36 -9.45 -17.42
C GLU A 84 0.94 -8.57 -18.60
N SER A 85 0.69 -7.27 -18.37
CA SER A 85 0.23 -6.34 -19.38
C SER A 85 1.12 -5.10 -19.44
N GLU A 86 1.76 -4.91 -20.59
CA GLU A 86 2.58 -3.74 -20.87
C GLU A 86 1.76 -2.44 -20.80
N GLU A 87 0.52 -2.44 -21.33
CA GLU A 87 -0.37 -1.28 -21.28
C GLU A 87 -0.70 -0.86 -19.84
N VAL A 88 -0.96 -1.85 -18.96
CA VAL A 88 -1.22 -1.60 -17.54
C VAL A 88 0.03 -1.06 -16.85
N MET A 89 1.20 -1.63 -17.17
CA MET A 89 2.49 -1.14 -16.68
C MET A 89 2.74 0.31 -17.10
N GLU A 90 2.59 0.64 -18.38
CA GLU A 90 2.82 2.00 -18.85
C GLU A 90 1.89 3.01 -18.18
N ARG A 91 0.61 2.66 -18.05
CA ARG A 91 -0.40 3.50 -17.41
C ARG A 91 -0.09 3.71 -15.93
N ALA A 92 0.30 2.65 -15.23
CA ALA A 92 0.65 2.70 -13.81
C ALA A 92 1.92 3.52 -13.55
N VAL A 93 2.94 3.35 -14.39
CA VAL A 93 4.22 4.06 -14.28
C VAL A 93 4.03 5.56 -14.58
N LYS A 94 3.35 5.90 -15.68
CA LYS A 94 3.01 7.31 -16.02
C LYS A 94 2.15 7.94 -14.93
N GLY A 95 1.14 7.22 -14.45
CA GLY A 95 0.25 7.68 -13.40
C GLY A 95 0.90 7.83 -12.02
N ALA A 96 1.98 7.08 -11.76
CA ALA A 96 2.81 7.21 -10.57
C ALA A 96 3.87 8.32 -10.68
N GLY A 97 3.99 8.97 -11.85
CA GLY A 97 4.99 10.01 -12.11
C GLY A 97 6.42 9.49 -12.15
N LEU A 98 6.59 8.25 -12.63
CA LEU A 98 7.88 7.57 -12.72
C LEU A 98 8.36 7.56 -14.17
N ASP A 99 9.68 7.42 -14.36
CA ASP A 99 10.25 7.29 -15.70
C ASP A 99 9.84 5.96 -16.35
N LEU A 100 9.22 6.05 -17.52
CA LEU A 100 8.73 4.90 -18.25
C LEU A 100 9.88 4.03 -18.76
N ALA A 101 10.95 4.64 -19.27
CA ALA A 101 12.06 3.91 -19.85
C ALA A 101 12.77 3.06 -18.78
N GLU A 102 13.13 3.69 -17.67
CA GLU A 102 13.74 3.01 -16.53
C GLU A 102 12.86 1.89 -15.96
N MET A 103 11.57 2.15 -15.75
CA MET A 103 10.66 1.15 -15.19
C MET A 103 10.38 -0.01 -16.15
N ARG A 104 10.36 0.22 -17.46
CA ARG A 104 10.18 -0.83 -18.49
C ARG A 104 11.37 -1.79 -18.51
N GLU A 105 12.59 -1.28 -18.35
CA GLU A 105 13.82 -2.08 -18.27
C GLU A 105 13.85 -2.91 -16.97
N LYS A 106 13.56 -2.27 -15.83
CA LYS A 106 13.52 -2.95 -14.52
C LYS A 106 12.40 -3.98 -14.45
N LEU A 107 11.23 -3.68 -14.99
CA LEU A 107 10.08 -4.59 -15.01
C LEU A 107 10.17 -5.67 -16.11
N GLY A 108 11.22 -5.68 -16.93
CA GLY A 108 11.47 -6.74 -17.90
C GLY A 108 10.51 -6.78 -19.08
N PHE A 109 9.90 -5.65 -19.43
CA PHE A 109 9.10 -5.52 -20.66
C PHE A 109 9.94 -5.12 -21.88
N ASP A 110 11.19 -4.72 -21.66
CA ASP A 110 12.10 -4.45 -22.76
C ASP A 110 12.69 -5.75 -23.34
N LYS A 111 12.16 -6.19 -24.48
CA LYS A 111 12.71 -7.28 -25.31
C LYS A 111 14.21 -7.10 -25.59
N GLY A 112 14.68 -5.87 -25.77
CA GLY A 112 16.09 -5.56 -26.02
C GLY A 112 16.97 -5.91 -24.81
N SER A 113 16.60 -5.44 -23.62
CA SER A 113 17.31 -5.76 -22.37
C SER A 113 17.29 -7.24 -21.99
N LEU A 114 16.20 -7.96 -22.29
CA LEU A 114 16.09 -9.40 -22.06
C LEU A 114 17.04 -10.19 -22.98
N ILE A 115 17.08 -9.82 -24.26
CA ILE A 115 18.01 -10.42 -25.23
C ILE A 115 19.45 -10.09 -24.84
N LYS A 116 19.74 -8.85 -24.44
CA LYS A 116 21.08 -8.44 -24.01
C LYS A 116 21.55 -9.22 -22.78
N ARG A 117 20.72 -9.34 -21.74
CA ARG A 117 21.02 -10.15 -20.55
C ARG A 117 21.19 -11.64 -20.88
N TYR A 118 20.41 -12.16 -21.82
CA TYR A 118 20.56 -13.53 -22.29
C TYR A 118 21.90 -13.73 -23.01
N LEU A 119 22.29 -12.82 -23.89
CA LEU A 119 23.57 -12.86 -24.61
C LEU A 119 24.77 -12.72 -23.65
N GLU A 120 24.71 -11.80 -22.69
CA GLU A 120 25.75 -11.64 -21.67
C GLU A 120 25.94 -12.91 -20.84
N ARG A 121 24.83 -13.57 -20.46
CA ARG A 121 24.87 -14.85 -19.74
C ARG A 121 25.42 -16.00 -20.59
N GLN A 122 25.12 -16.04 -21.89
CA GLN A 122 25.72 -17.00 -22.82
C GLN A 122 27.23 -16.79 -22.97
N GLU A 123 27.68 -15.53 -23.04
CA GLU A 123 29.10 -15.17 -23.13
C GLU A 123 29.87 -15.57 -21.85
N GLU A 124 29.28 -15.36 -20.66
CA GLU A 124 29.84 -15.80 -19.38
C GLU A 124 29.95 -17.32 -19.28
N LEU A 125 28.91 -18.05 -19.69
CA LEU A 125 28.92 -19.52 -19.70
C LEU A 125 29.96 -20.06 -20.69
N ARG A 126 30.08 -19.44 -21.87
CA ARG A 126 31.11 -19.77 -22.85
C ARG A 126 32.52 -19.56 -22.30
N LYS A 127 32.77 -18.47 -21.57
CA LYS A 127 34.06 -18.22 -20.91
C LYS A 127 34.36 -19.24 -19.82
N LYS A 128 33.35 -19.63 -19.03
CA LYS A 128 33.49 -20.68 -18.01
C LYS A 128 33.73 -22.07 -18.60
N TRP A 129 33.18 -22.37 -19.78
CA TRP A 129 33.36 -23.65 -20.44
C TRP A 129 34.75 -23.80 -21.10
N ASN A 130 35.36 -22.68 -21.50
CA ASN A 130 36.68 -22.65 -22.14
C ASN A 130 37.84 -22.39 -21.16
N SER A 131 37.56 -22.35 -19.85
CA SER A 131 38.54 -22.23 -18.75
C SER A 131 38.59 -23.53 -17.97
#